data_AF-A0A1F5P209-F1
#
_entry.id   AF-A0A1F5P209-F1
#
_cell.length_a   1.000
_cell.length_b   1.000
_cell.length_c   1.000
_cell.angle_alpha   90.00
_cell.angle_beta   90.00
_cell.angle_gamma   90.00
#
_symmetry.space_group_name_H-M   'P 1'
#
loop_
_entity.id
_entity.type
_entity.pdbx_description
1 polymer ?
#
loop_
_entity_poly.entity_id
_entity_poly.type
_entity_poly.pdbx_seq_one_letter_code
_entity_poly.pdbx_strand_id
1 'polypeptide(L)'
;MNSSNKLTRGFTLFEVLMVLVIIGIISVTGSGYYTNIVKDLDLSVVAENIIFDLKAAQAKAMTGESGERWGVCFRNPSSGSDVYEIVSPASTCTESGSSTVKTTVYLQGATVFEVPAAGTTVSVVFNKITGATQSAVDQTIRIVLNNQPRTITITPIGRIY
;
A
#
# COMPACT_ATOMS: atom_id res chain seq x y z
N MET A 1 53.33 2.16 52.83
CA MET A 1 52.03 1.69 52.28
C MET A 1 51.81 2.39 50.95
N ASN A 2 51.58 1.61 49.89
CA ASN A 2 51.55 2.04 48.49
C ASN A 2 50.54 3.17 48.23
N SER A 3 51.00 4.27 47.65
CA SER A 3 50.12 5.24 46.98
C SER A 3 49.91 4.77 45.54
N SER A 4 48.70 4.35 45.21
CA SER A 4 48.34 3.97 43.84
C SER A 4 48.14 5.23 42.99
N ASN A 5 48.96 5.40 41.96
CA ASN A 5 48.78 6.45 40.97
C ASN A 5 47.52 6.15 40.15
N LYS A 6 46.42 6.84 40.43
CA LYS A 6 45.27 6.89 39.51
C LYS A 6 45.60 7.85 38.37
N LEU A 7 45.88 7.31 37.19
CA LEU A 7 45.98 8.08 35.95
C LEU A 7 44.57 8.50 35.51
N THR A 8 44.12 9.68 35.93
CA THR A 8 42.98 10.37 35.31
C THR A 8 43.45 11.02 34.01
N ARG A 9 43.37 10.27 32.89
CA ARG A 9 43.52 10.84 31.55
C ARG A 9 42.20 11.50 31.16
N GLY A 10 42.21 12.83 31.05
CA GLY A 10 41.10 13.59 30.47
C GLY A 10 41.12 13.54 28.94
N PHE A 11 39.97 13.81 28.32
CA PHE A 11 39.86 13.96 26.87
C PHE A 11 40.65 15.18 26.39
N THR A 12 41.33 15.05 25.25
CA THR A 12 42.01 16.20 24.64
C THR A 12 40.98 17.11 23.95
N LEU A 13 41.23 18.41 23.91
CA LEU A 13 40.34 19.37 23.22
C LEU A 13 40.18 19.01 21.73
N PHE A 14 41.26 18.52 21.11
CA PHE A 14 41.26 18.06 19.73
C PHE A 14 40.35 16.84 19.53
N GLU A 15 40.37 15.89 20.46
CA GLU A 15 39.53 14.70 20.41
C GLU A 15 38.03 15.04 20.53
N VAL A 16 37.68 15.98 21.42
CA VAL A 16 36.30 16.48 21.51
C VAL A 16 35.86 17.16 20.22
N LEU A 17 36.73 17.98 19.61
CA LEU A 17 36.43 18.64 18.35
C LEU A 17 36.24 17.64 17.20
N MET A 18 37.06 16.60 17.16
CA MET A 18 37.01 15.55 16.12
C MET A 18 35.73 14.72 16.25
N VAL A 19 35.29 14.39 17.46
CA VAL A 19 34.01 13.71 17.73
C VAL A 19 32.83 14.58 17.28
N LEU A 20 32.84 15.88 17.55
CA LEU A 20 31.77 16.80 17.10
C LEU A 20 31.67 16.88 15.58
N VAL A 21 32.81 16.87 14.87
CA VAL A 21 32.84 16.83 13.40
C VAL A 21 32.24 15.52 12.89
N ILE A 22 32.62 14.38 13.47
CA ILE A 22 32.08 13.06 13.07
C ILE A 22 30.57 13.00 13.33
N ILE A 23 30.09 13.47 14.48
CA ILE A 23 28.65 13.52 14.80
C ILE A 23 27.91 14.40 13.78
N GLY A 24 28.45 15.58 13.46
CA GLY A 24 27.86 16.50 12.48
C GLY A 24 27.71 15.86 11.09
N ILE A 25 28.74 15.13 10.63
CA ILE A 25 28.70 14.41 9.36
C ILE A 25 27.61 13.32 9.39
N ILE A 26 27.58 12.49 10.43
CA ILE A 26 26.62 11.40 10.57
C ILE A 26 25.18 11.93 10.62
N SER A 27 24.92 13.02 11.34
CA SER A 27 23.59 13.62 11.46
C SER A 27 23.02 14.09 10.13
N VAL A 28 23.85 14.65 9.25
CA VAL A 28 23.41 15.11 7.91
C VAL A 28 23.10 13.92 7.00
N THR A 29 23.95 12.89 6.98
CA THR A 29 23.72 11.70 6.14
C THR A 29 22.56 10.81 6.61
N GLY A 30 22.27 10.76 7.92
CA GLY A 30 21.25 9.87 8.47
C GLY A 30 19.80 10.31 8.17
N SER A 31 19.53 11.61 8.11
CA SER A 31 18.17 12.13 7.97
C SER A 31 17.56 11.92 6.58
N GLY A 32 18.35 12.06 5.52
CA GLY A 32 17.89 11.88 4.13
C GLY A 32 17.48 10.43 3.81
N TYR A 33 18.22 9.45 4.34
CA TYR A 33 18.00 8.03 4.05
C TYR A 33 16.71 7.49 4.70
N TYR A 34 16.39 7.96 5.91
CA TYR A 34 15.23 7.48 6.66
C TYR A 34 13.90 7.81 5.95
N THR A 35 13.80 8.98 5.32
CA THR A 35 12.54 9.42 4.69
C THR A 35 12.13 8.58 3.48
N ASN A 36 13.10 8.03 2.73
CA ASN A 36 12.79 7.22 1.55
C ASN A 36 12.40 5.79 1.92
N ILE A 37 13.01 5.24 2.98
CA ILE A 37 12.68 3.89 3.47
C ILE A 37 11.26 3.85 4.04
N VAL A 38 10.87 4.85 4.85
CA VAL A 38 9.52 4.90 5.44
C VAL A 38 8.44 5.02 4.36
N LYS A 39 8.70 5.77 3.28
CA LYS A 39 7.76 5.94 2.17
C LYS A 39 7.54 4.64 1.39
N ASP A 40 8.60 3.90 1.12
CA ASP A 40 8.48 2.63 0.39
C ASP A 40 7.71 1.59 1.21
N LEU A 41 7.92 1.56 2.53
CA LEU A 41 7.17 0.70 3.46
C LEU A 41 5.68 1.03 3.50
N ASP A 42 5.32 2.32 3.53
CA ASP A 42 3.92 2.75 3.53
C ASP A 42 3.21 2.30 2.23
N LEU A 43 3.86 2.52 1.08
CA LEU A 43 3.32 2.13 -0.21
C LEU A 43 3.21 0.60 -0.38
N SER A 44 4.18 -0.17 0.13
CA SER A 44 4.09 -1.64 0.11
C SER A 44 2.97 -2.16 0.99
N VAL A 45 2.77 -1.59 2.17
CA VAL A 45 1.68 -1.96 3.08
C VAL A 45 0.32 -1.69 2.44
N VAL A 46 0.14 -0.54 1.79
CA VAL A 46 -1.10 -0.23 1.07
C VAL A 46 -1.35 -1.23 -0.06
N ALA A 47 -0.33 -1.57 -0.85
CA ALA A 47 -0.46 -2.56 -1.92
C ALA A 47 -0.82 -3.96 -1.38
N GLU A 48 -0.17 -4.38 -0.29
CA GLU A 48 -0.45 -5.67 0.37
C GLU A 48 -1.87 -5.72 0.93
N ASN A 49 -2.37 -4.64 1.52
CA ASN A 49 -3.75 -4.55 1.99
C ASN A 49 -4.76 -4.69 0.84
N ILE A 50 -4.52 -4.02 -0.29
CA ILE A 50 -5.37 -4.17 -1.49
C ILE A 50 -5.34 -5.62 -1.99
N ILE A 51 -4.16 -6.23 -2.08
CA ILE A 51 -4.01 -7.64 -2.49
C ILE A 51 -4.75 -8.57 -1.51
N PHE A 52 -4.65 -8.32 -0.22
CA PHE A 52 -5.33 -9.08 0.82
C PHE A 52 -6.85 -9.00 0.66
N ASP A 53 -7.39 -7.80 0.48
CA ASP A 53 -8.83 -7.58 0.30
C ASP A 53 -9.36 -8.17 -1.02
N LEU A 54 -8.57 -8.09 -2.10
CA LEU A 54 -8.89 -8.77 -3.36
C LEU A 54 -8.96 -10.28 -3.18
N LYS A 55 -7.99 -10.89 -2.47
CA LYS A 55 -7.98 -12.32 -2.16
C LYS A 55 -9.12 -12.71 -1.23
N ALA A 56 -9.48 -11.85 -0.27
CA ALA A 56 -10.62 -12.06 0.59
C ALA A 56 -11.92 -12.06 -0.21
N ALA A 57 -12.14 -11.06 -1.08
CA ALA A 57 -13.29 -11.01 -1.97
C ALA A 57 -13.35 -12.23 -2.91
N GLN A 58 -12.21 -12.65 -3.46
CA GLN A 58 -12.10 -13.87 -4.27
C GLN A 58 -12.51 -15.12 -3.48
N ALA A 59 -12.01 -15.28 -2.25
CA ALA A 59 -12.35 -16.39 -1.38
C ALA A 59 -13.86 -16.43 -1.09
N LYS A 60 -14.47 -15.27 -0.80
CA LYS A 60 -15.92 -15.15 -0.58
C LYS A 60 -16.75 -15.51 -1.82
N ALA A 61 -16.27 -15.15 -3.02
CA ALA A 61 -16.89 -15.60 -4.27
C ALA A 61 -16.78 -17.12 -4.43
N MET A 62 -15.63 -17.72 -4.14
CA MET A 62 -15.41 -19.16 -4.27
C MET A 62 -16.26 -19.97 -3.29
N THR A 63 -16.39 -19.53 -2.04
CA THR A 63 -17.27 -20.16 -1.04
C THR A 63 -18.75 -19.90 -1.31
N GLY A 64 -19.06 -18.96 -2.20
CA GLY A 64 -20.44 -18.58 -2.53
C GLY A 64 -21.15 -17.95 -1.34
N GLU A 65 -20.43 -17.13 -0.55
CA GLU A 65 -21.01 -16.44 0.61
C GLU A 65 -22.29 -15.67 0.19
N SER A 66 -23.41 -16.00 0.83
CA SER A 66 -24.77 -15.52 0.52
C SER A 66 -25.31 -15.88 -0.87
N GLY A 67 -24.67 -16.79 -1.60
CA GLY A 67 -25.04 -17.15 -2.98
C GLY A 67 -24.64 -16.12 -4.03
N GLU A 68 -23.94 -15.07 -3.61
CA GLU A 68 -23.66 -13.88 -4.42
C GLU A 68 -22.24 -13.85 -4.98
N ARG A 69 -22.05 -12.99 -5.98
CA ARG A 69 -20.71 -12.65 -6.49
C ARG A 69 -20.06 -11.62 -5.58
N TRP A 70 -18.74 -11.69 -5.48
CA TRP A 70 -17.94 -10.75 -4.72
C TRP A 70 -16.91 -10.08 -5.63
N GLY A 71 -16.56 -8.84 -5.30
CA GLY A 71 -15.63 -8.04 -6.08
C GLY A 71 -15.17 -6.81 -5.34
N VAL A 72 -14.24 -6.10 -5.96
CA VAL A 72 -13.66 -4.85 -5.46
C VAL A 72 -13.80 -3.76 -6.52
N CYS A 73 -14.23 -2.59 -6.07
CA CYS A 73 -14.46 -1.41 -6.88
C CYS A 73 -13.45 -0.33 -6.53
N PHE A 74 -12.54 -0.04 -7.46
CA PHE A 74 -11.57 1.03 -7.32
C PHE A 74 -12.15 2.31 -7.92
N ARG A 75 -12.19 3.39 -7.13
CA ARG A 75 -12.71 4.70 -7.54
C ARG A 75 -11.64 5.77 -7.35
N ASN A 76 -11.33 6.45 -8.44
CA ASN A 76 -10.50 7.64 -8.44
C ASN A 76 -11.37 8.81 -8.92
N PRO A 77 -12.13 9.49 -8.02
CA PRO A 77 -12.96 10.60 -8.42
C PRO A 77 -12.11 11.81 -8.85
N SER A 78 -12.55 12.60 -9.82
CA SER A 78 -11.84 13.82 -10.25
C SER A 78 -11.69 14.87 -9.14
N SER A 79 -12.53 14.78 -8.12
CA SER A 79 -12.48 15.58 -6.91
C SER A 79 -12.91 14.71 -5.73
N GLY A 80 -12.07 14.62 -4.70
CA GLY A 80 -12.33 13.80 -3.52
C GLY A 80 -11.14 12.90 -3.19
N SER A 81 -11.37 11.96 -2.29
CA SER A 81 -10.38 10.97 -1.91
C SER A 81 -10.53 9.70 -2.74
N ASP A 82 -9.40 9.11 -3.07
CA ASP A 82 -9.32 7.80 -3.69
C ASP A 82 -9.77 6.71 -2.71
N VAL A 83 -10.66 5.85 -3.20
CA VAL A 83 -11.24 4.78 -2.39
C VAL A 83 -11.32 3.48 -3.17
N TYR A 84 -11.28 2.37 -2.45
CA TYR A 84 -11.75 1.11 -2.98
C TYR A 84 -12.82 0.50 -2.08
N GLU A 85 -13.76 -0.20 -2.70
CA GLU A 85 -14.94 -0.71 -2.02
C GLU A 85 -15.08 -2.21 -2.27
N ILE A 86 -15.32 -2.98 -1.22
CA ILE A 86 -15.70 -4.38 -1.33
C ILE A 86 -17.21 -4.43 -1.56
N VAL A 87 -17.64 -5.08 -2.64
CA VAL A 87 -19.04 -5.09 -3.07
C VAL A 87 -19.59 -6.51 -3.20
N SER A 88 -20.89 -6.66 -2.88
CA SER A 88 -21.66 -7.88 -3.08
C SER A 88 -23.17 -7.58 -3.08
N PRO A 89 -23.97 -8.03 -4.06
CA PRO A 89 -23.58 -8.82 -5.22
C PRO A 89 -22.80 -8.02 -6.26
N ALA A 90 -21.59 -8.47 -6.58
CA ALA A 90 -20.71 -7.77 -7.50
C ALA A 90 -21.12 -8.01 -8.97
N SER A 91 -21.32 -6.94 -9.74
CA SER A 91 -21.56 -7.00 -11.19
C SER A 91 -20.69 -6.01 -11.94
N THR A 92 -20.78 -4.72 -11.59
CA THR A 92 -19.92 -3.63 -12.07
C THR A 92 -19.90 -2.52 -11.02
N CYS A 93 -18.87 -1.69 -11.02
CA CYS A 93 -18.71 -0.61 -10.05
C CYS A 93 -19.42 0.69 -10.43
N THR A 94 -20.33 0.65 -11.40
CA THR A 94 -21.13 1.81 -11.77
C THR A 94 -22.18 2.11 -10.70
N GLU A 95 -22.51 3.38 -10.48
CA GLU A 95 -23.50 3.82 -9.50
C GLU A 95 -24.92 3.27 -9.74
N SER A 96 -25.20 2.79 -10.96
CA SER A 96 -26.46 2.13 -11.32
C SER A 96 -26.42 0.60 -11.25
N GLY A 97 -25.32 0.02 -10.76
CA GLY A 97 -25.19 -1.43 -10.60
C GLY A 97 -26.01 -1.94 -9.41
N SER A 98 -26.46 -3.19 -9.46
CA SER A 98 -27.09 -3.88 -8.31
C SER A 98 -26.11 -4.21 -7.17
N SER A 99 -24.90 -3.65 -7.20
CA SER A 99 -23.83 -3.94 -6.26
C SER A 99 -23.95 -3.13 -4.99
N THR A 100 -24.12 -3.82 -3.86
CA THR A 100 -24.16 -3.19 -2.54
C THR A 100 -22.75 -3.10 -1.97
N VAL A 101 -22.35 -1.90 -1.55
CA VAL A 101 -21.10 -1.66 -0.84
C VAL A 101 -21.17 -2.32 0.53
N LYS A 102 -20.20 -3.18 0.83
CA LYS A 102 -20.04 -3.85 2.14
C LYS A 102 -19.00 -3.16 3.00
N THR A 103 -17.95 -2.64 2.36
CA THR A 103 -16.85 -1.98 3.04
C THR A 103 -16.25 -0.94 2.11
N THR A 104 -15.98 0.25 2.63
CA THR A 104 -15.26 1.31 1.92
C THR A 104 -13.92 1.51 2.62
N VAL A 105 -12.83 1.47 1.86
CA VAL A 105 -11.48 1.71 2.35
C VAL A 105 -10.90 2.93 1.65
N TYR A 106 -10.41 3.86 2.46
CA TYR A 106 -9.73 5.06 1.99
C TYR A 106 -8.24 4.78 1.93
N LEU A 107 -7.58 5.21 0.85
CA LEU A 107 -6.12 5.21 0.79
C LEU A 107 -5.58 6.14 1.89
N GLN A 108 -4.64 5.65 2.70
CA GLN A 108 -4.05 6.44 3.77
C GLN A 108 -2.88 7.30 3.27
N GLY A 109 -2.64 8.40 3.96
CA GLY A 109 -1.51 9.29 3.68
C GLY A 109 -1.64 10.06 2.38
N ALA A 110 -0.54 10.16 1.64
CA ALA A 110 -0.46 10.83 0.34
C ALA A 110 -0.49 9.84 -0.85
N THR A 111 -0.97 8.61 -0.61
CA THR A 111 -1.07 7.58 -1.64
C THR A 111 -2.32 7.82 -2.49
N VAL A 112 -2.15 7.80 -3.81
CA VAL A 112 -3.23 8.02 -4.78
C VAL A 112 -3.23 6.95 -5.86
N PHE A 113 -4.36 6.76 -6.54
CA PHE A 113 -4.45 5.93 -7.73
C PHE A 113 -3.89 6.67 -8.95
N GLU A 114 -3.01 5.98 -9.67
CA GLU A 114 -2.66 6.31 -11.04
C GLU A 114 -3.49 5.47 -12.03
N VAL A 115 -3.88 4.26 -11.61
CA VAL A 115 -4.88 3.41 -12.27
C VAL A 115 -5.83 2.88 -11.18
N PRO A 116 -7.14 3.18 -11.22
CA PRO A 116 -7.87 3.92 -12.26
C PRO A 116 -7.38 5.36 -12.45
N ALA A 117 -7.50 5.89 -13.68
CA ALA A 117 -7.21 7.30 -13.95
C ALA A 117 -8.22 8.21 -13.25
N ALA A 118 -7.86 9.48 -13.05
CA ALA A 118 -8.76 10.46 -12.41
C ALA A 118 -10.11 10.55 -13.12
N GLY A 119 -11.19 10.54 -12.35
CA GLY A 119 -12.58 10.49 -12.82
C GLY A 119 -13.06 9.11 -13.28
N THR A 120 -12.26 8.05 -13.14
CA THR A 120 -12.61 6.70 -13.62
C THR A 120 -12.68 5.67 -12.50
N THR A 121 -13.27 4.52 -12.83
CA THR A 121 -13.39 3.39 -11.92
C THR A 121 -12.93 2.11 -12.60
N VAL A 122 -12.38 1.17 -11.82
CA VAL A 122 -12.07 -0.19 -12.28
C VAL A 122 -12.81 -1.18 -11.40
N SER A 123 -13.48 -2.13 -12.05
CA SER A 123 -14.23 -3.20 -11.38
C SER A 123 -13.48 -4.50 -11.48
N VAL A 124 -13.15 -5.12 -10.34
CA VAL A 124 -12.62 -6.49 -10.30
C VAL A 124 -13.69 -7.38 -9.69
N VAL A 125 -14.33 -8.20 -10.52
CA VAL A 125 -15.43 -9.08 -10.09
C VAL A 125 -15.05 -10.54 -10.29
N PHE A 126 -15.25 -11.35 -9.26
CA PHE A 126 -14.89 -12.76 -9.26
C PHE A 126 -16.10 -13.66 -9.51
N ASN A 127 -15.88 -14.71 -10.29
CA ASN A 127 -16.83 -15.77 -10.55
C ASN A 127 -16.99 -16.66 -9.31
N LYS A 128 -18.23 -17.07 -9.06
CA LYS A 128 -18.52 -18.06 -8.02
C LYS A 128 -17.78 -19.37 -8.32
N ILE A 129 -17.42 -20.09 -7.26
CA ILE A 129 -16.75 -21.41 -7.28
C ILE A 129 -15.31 -21.37 -7.80
N THR A 130 -15.06 -20.70 -8.94
CA THR A 130 -13.77 -20.70 -9.62
C THR A 130 -12.82 -19.61 -9.14
N GLY A 131 -13.32 -18.48 -8.63
CA GLY A 131 -12.50 -17.34 -8.25
C GLY A 131 -11.79 -16.66 -9.43
N ALA A 132 -12.07 -17.07 -10.67
CA ALA A 132 -11.62 -16.41 -11.88
C ALA A 132 -12.30 -15.04 -12.00
N THR A 133 -11.65 -14.06 -12.63
CA THR A 133 -12.30 -12.76 -12.86
C THR A 133 -13.32 -12.84 -14.00
N GLN A 134 -14.27 -11.91 -14.03
CA GLN A 134 -15.15 -11.73 -15.18
C GLN A 134 -14.46 -11.04 -16.37
N SER A 135 -13.29 -10.43 -16.15
CA SER A 135 -12.48 -9.85 -17.21
C SER A 135 -11.79 -10.95 -18.02
N ALA A 136 -11.81 -10.83 -19.34
CA ALA A 136 -11.07 -11.70 -20.25
C ALA A 136 -9.58 -11.29 -20.43
N VAL A 137 -9.20 -10.13 -19.88
CA VAL A 137 -7.83 -9.58 -19.94
C VAL A 137 -7.31 -9.28 -18.54
N ASP A 138 -5.99 -9.19 -18.42
CA ASP A 138 -5.33 -8.73 -17.21
C ASP A 138 -5.81 -7.31 -16.85
N GLN A 139 -6.20 -7.14 -15.59
CA GLN A 139 -6.57 -5.85 -15.03
C GLN A 139 -5.43 -5.35 -14.14
N THR A 140 -5.14 -4.06 -14.22
CA THR A 140 -4.07 -3.44 -13.43
C THR A 140 -4.65 -2.38 -12.51
N ILE A 141 -4.24 -2.38 -11.25
CA ILE A 141 -4.43 -1.27 -10.31
C ILE A 141 -3.05 -0.71 -10.01
N ARG A 142 -2.90 0.60 -10.07
CA ARG A 142 -1.62 1.26 -9.83
C ARG A 142 -1.80 2.37 -8.84
N ILE A 143 -1.05 2.29 -7.74
CA ILE A 143 -0.99 3.31 -6.69
C ILE A 143 0.36 4.00 -6.73
N VAL A 144 0.40 5.26 -6.34
CA VAL A 144 1.62 6.06 -6.32
C VAL A 144 1.71 6.87 -5.03
N LEU A 145 2.92 6.93 -4.46
CA LEU A 145 3.26 7.80 -3.35
C LEU A 145 4.58 8.49 -3.70
N ASN A 146 4.60 9.83 -3.72
CA ASN A 146 5.79 10.63 -4.07
C ASN A 146 6.48 10.18 -5.36
N ASN A 147 5.69 9.93 -6.41
CA ASN A 147 6.17 9.51 -7.73
C ASN A 147 6.80 8.09 -7.78
N GLN A 148 6.63 7.27 -6.74
CA GLN A 148 6.99 5.86 -6.73
C GLN A 148 5.73 5.02 -6.99
N PRO A 149 5.62 4.30 -8.12
CA PRO A 149 4.46 3.48 -8.42
C PRO A 149 4.58 2.06 -7.85
N ARG A 150 3.46 1.50 -7.39
CA ARG A 150 3.27 0.05 -7.20
C ARG A 150 2.09 -0.40 -8.05
N THR A 151 2.29 -1.49 -8.77
CA THR A 151 1.30 -2.07 -9.68
C THR A 151 0.85 -3.42 -9.13
N ILE A 152 -0.46 -3.60 -9.08
CA ILE A 152 -1.14 -4.84 -8.72
C ILE A 152 -1.80 -5.35 -9.99
N THR A 153 -1.53 -6.60 -10.34
CA THR A 153 -2.05 -7.26 -11.54
C THR A 153 -3.01 -8.37 -11.14
N ILE A 154 -4.18 -8.35 -11.76
CA ILE A 154 -5.22 -9.37 -11.60
C ILE A 154 -5.45 -10.02 -12.96
N THR A 155 -5.14 -11.31 -13.04
CA THR A 155 -5.28 -12.09 -14.28
C THR A 155 -6.71 -12.65 -14.44
N PRO A 156 -7.13 -13.01 -15.67
CA PRO A 156 -8.42 -13.65 -15.93
C PRO A 156 -8.71 -14.88 -15.07
N ILE A 157 -7.67 -15.66 -14.74
CA ILE A 157 -7.78 -16.87 -13.92
C ILE A 157 -7.82 -16.59 -12.41
N GLY A 158 -7.83 -15.33 -11.99
CA GLY A 158 -7.92 -14.93 -10.58
C GLY A 158 -6.58 -14.91 -9.84
N ARG A 159 -5.44 -15.00 -10.53
CA ARG A 159 -4.12 -14.77 -9.89
C ARG A 159 -3.95 -13.27 -9.63
N ILE A 160 -3.57 -12.92 -8.40
CA ILE A 160 -3.36 -11.54 -7.92
C ILE A 160 -1.91 -11.41 -7.42
N TYR A 161 -1.14 -10.46 -7.95
CA TYR A 161 0.26 -10.20 -7.58
C TYR A 161 0.70 -8.75 -7.84
#